data_AF-A0A965A596-F1
#
_entry.id   AF-A0A965A596-F1
#
_cell.length_a   1.000
_cell.length_b   1.000
_cell.length_c   1.000
_cell.angle_alpha   90.00
_cell.angle_beta   90.00
_cell.angle_gamma   90.00
#
_symmetry.space_group_name_H-M   'P 1'
#
loop_
_entity.id
_entity.type
_entity.pdbx_description
1 polymer ?
#
loop_
_entity_poly.entity_id
_entity_poly.type
_entity_poly.pdbx_seq_one_letter_code
_entity_poly.pdbx_strand_id
1 'polypeptide(L)'
;MLKFVQYYRDVITEAREEETLKSHLTHLEDLAIEEGKAGFAKFVEQVENFTNYLDGLRSKTAVNLKIDGSPAIFFGMDPREGYKEKFFIATKSVFSSEPNLIHSVAEVDMFYKDADPQLRNILKSIFPYLEAGYDGSGKMYQSDLLFSPARPPSHQTISGMEYLVFKPQLIAYAIPVDKESKLYRLASTAAVGLVIHKGFKVQAEGNKIIPVAAGRDTTSIVLSLKKVGVFAEGSNYETLDLQLDPAIKARLIQLLNNAKAKIRGVSNDFNTLYVGNSGLVGYLKQYLNEMVRTGGGMFTAAKTGAAFDINKFQKGFLTFVGNKIDKAASTKGPRAKANAEAKKAELNNFFSQNINSFNGLLGATYDMIAIKEIFLKLLSNTKHQLSDMKAFIPAGDKYITAPGEGHVLYIGDTPNQVKIVDRLDFSANNFKYGGPKARTEQQPTLAQEETEPENDTYSVGYYAGGFNPPHMGHFQAALIAAKENDELYIIVSAKEREESGITVDKKMAIWNLYKPLLEQHNAKINLLVAEVSPVRTVYEHVATLNDSPDASKITVNLYTNVDESEGDRYSNIDKYKENLAALNIRPTPRVCEAKVLRAYLMAGNKYEVFQMLPSGVDKEAVWRILTS
;
A
#
# COMPACT_ATOMS: atom_id res chain seq x y z
N MET A 1 5.93 30.14 -22.05
CA MET A 1 5.02 29.07 -21.61
C MET A 1 5.14 27.81 -22.48
N LEU A 2 5.12 27.91 -23.82
CA LEU A 2 5.28 26.78 -24.77
C LEU A 2 6.54 25.91 -24.58
N LYS A 3 7.73 26.50 -24.38
CA LYS A 3 8.98 25.73 -24.16
C LYS A 3 9.03 24.97 -22.82
N PHE A 4 8.18 25.36 -21.86
CA PHE A 4 8.14 24.75 -20.53
C PHE A 4 7.20 23.53 -20.48
N VAL A 5 6.11 23.59 -21.25
CA VAL A 5 5.18 22.47 -21.43
C VAL A 5 5.85 21.30 -22.18
N GLN A 6 6.75 21.59 -23.12
CA GLN A 6 7.44 20.57 -23.89
C GLN A 6 8.37 19.71 -23.02
N TYR A 7 9.24 20.33 -22.21
CA TYR A 7 10.20 19.62 -21.35
C TYR A 7 9.53 18.61 -20.41
N TYR A 8 8.41 18.97 -19.78
CA TYR A 8 7.70 18.05 -18.88
C TYR A 8 6.86 17.01 -19.62
N ARG A 9 6.36 17.33 -20.82
CA ARG A 9 5.67 16.36 -21.66
C ARG A 9 6.61 15.24 -22.13
N ASP A 10 7.86 15.58 -22.42
CA ASP A 10 8.88 14.61 -22.81
C ASP A 10 9.22 13.67 -21.62
N VAL A 11 9.39 14.22 -20.41
CA VAL A 11 9.59 13.43 -19.16
C VAL A 11 8.38 12.53 -18.82
N ILE A 12 7.15 12.98 -19.08
CA ILE A 12 5.93 12.19 -18.87
C ILE A 12 5.83 11.03 -19.88
N THR A 13 6.39 11.19 -21.08
CA THR A 13 6.32 10.19 -22.15
C THR A 13 7.27 9.01 -21.87
N GLU A 14 8.45 9.28 -21.31
CA GLU A 14 9.42 8.25 -20.91
C GLU A 14 8.97 7.39 -19.71
N ALA A 15 8.03 7.87 -18.88
CA ALA A 15 7.55 7.18 -17.69
C ALA A 15 6.31 6.27 -17.92
N ARG A 16 5.86 6.10 -19.18
CA ARG A 16 4.60 5.42 -19.52
C ARG A 16 4.68 3.89 -19.67
N GLU A 17 5.86 3.27 -19.54
CA GLU A 17 6.06 1.90 -20.03
C GLU A 17 5.83 0.74 -19.04
N GLU A 18 5.43 0.96 -17.78
CA GLU A 18 4.99 -0.16 -16.92
C GLU A 18 3.74 0.21 -16.11
N GLU A 19 2.59 -0.27 -16.59
CA GLU A 19 1.28 -0.02 -15.98
C GLU A 19 0.90 -1.18 -15.05
N THR A 20 1.12 -0.98 -13.75
CA THR A 20 0.52 -1.80 -12.70
C THR A 20 -0.38 -0.93 -11.84
N LEU A 21 -1.61 -1.40 -11.57
CA LEU A 21 -2.55 -0.73 -10.69
C LEU A 21 -1.93 -0.63 -9.29
N LYS A 22 -1.47 0.55 -8.87
CA LYS A 22 -0.87 0.74 -7.53
C LYS A 22 -1.91 0.40 -6.44
N SER A 23 -1.53 -0.45 -5.48
CA SER A 23 -2.41 -0.92 -4.38
C SER A 23 -2.85 0.19 -3.41
N HIS A 24 -2.14 1.31 -3.42
CA HIS A 24 -2.41 2.51 -2.64
C HIS A 24 -2.30 3.77 -3.51
N LEU A 25 -3.27 4.67 -3.37
CA LEU A 25 -3.22 6.00 -3.99
C LEU A 25 -2.18 6.88 -3.29
N THR A 26 -1.29 7.47 -4.08
CA THR A 26 -0.31 8.47 -3.62
C THR A 26 -1.03 9.79 -3.26
N HIS A 27 -0.59 10.47 -2.21
CA HIS A 27 -1.07 11.82 -1.89
C HIS A 27 -0.57 12.81 -2.96
N LEU A 28 -1.39 13.78 -3.35
CA LEU A 28 -0.99 14.77 -4.36
C LEU A 28 0.36 15.44 -4.00
N GLU A 29 0.54 15.83 -2.74
CA GLU A 29 1.76 16.47 -2.26
C GLU A 29 3.00 15.54 -2.17
N ASP A 30 2.80 14.22 -2.10
CA ASP A 30 3.89 13.26 -1.92
C ASP A 30 4.51 12.83 -3.27
N LEU A 31 3.89 13.17 -4.41
CA LEU A 31 4.37 12.74 -5.74
C LEU A 31 5.86 13.07 -5.97
N ALA A 32 6.27 14.31 -5.68
CA ALA A 32 7.67 14.73 -5.86
C ALA A 32 8.63 14.07 -4.86
N ILE A 33 8.14 13.69 -3.67
CA ILE A 33 8.91 12.92 -2.70
C ILE A 33 9.12 11.49 -3.19
N GLU A 34 8.10 10.88 -3.80
CA GLU A 34 8.17 9.49 -4.25
C GLU A 34 8.95 9.32 -5.55
N GLU A 35 8.80 10.25 -6.49
CA GLU A 35 9.28 10.10 -7.86
C GLU A 35 10.13 11.30 -8.35
N GLY A 36 10.57 12.16 -7.43
CA GLY A 36 11.44 13.30 -7.73
C GLY A 36 10.83 14.26 -8.76
N LYS A 37 11.64 14.65 -9.76
CA LYS A 37 11.20 15.52 -10.88
C LYS A 37 10.06 14.92 -11.70
N ALA A 38 10.01 13.60 -11.88
CA ALA A 38 8.93 12.94 -12.62
C ALA A 38 7.61 13.00 -11.84
N GLY A 39 7.68 12.78 -10.52
CA GLY A 39 6.55 13.00 -9.62
C GLY A 39 6.06 14.44 -9.62
N PHE A 40 6.99 15.40 -9.61
CA PHE A 40 6.62 16.82 -9.73
C PHE A 40 5.94 17.14 -11.07
N ALA A 41 6.35 16.50 -12.17
CA ALA A 41 5.67 16.63 -13.46
C ALA A 41 4.20 16.19 -13.38
N LYS A 42 3.96 15.02 -12.77
CA LYS A 42 2.61 14.49 -12.51
C LYS A 42 1.78 15.44 -11.63
N PHE A 43 2.40 16.05 -10.62
CA PHE A 43 1.76 17.06 -9.76
C PHE A 43 1.33 18.29 -10.57
N VAL A 44 2.23 18.85 -11.40
CA VAL A 44 1.92 20.01 -12.25
C VAL A 44 0.75 19.68 -13.17
N GLU A 45 0.76 18.49 -13.78
CA GLU A 45 -0.33 18.03 -14.66
C GLU A 45 -1.67 17.99 -13.92
N GLN A 46 -1.71 17.48 -12.68
CA GLN A 46 -2.91 17.44 -11.85
C GLN A 46 -3.44 18.85 -11.55
N VAL A 47 -2.55 19.75 -11.11
CA VAL A 47 -2.91 21.12 -10.74
C VAL A 47 -3.44 21.90 -11.94
N GLU A 48 -2.78 21.79 -13.09
CA GLU A 48 -3.19 22.48 -14.32
C GLU A 48 -4.53 21.93 -14.85
N ASN A 49 -4.72 20.61 -14.89
CA ASN A 49 -6.00 20.04 -15.33
C ASN A 49 -7.13 20.41 -14.37
N PHE A 50 -6.92 20.33 -13.06
CA PHE A 50 -7.99 20.68 -12.12
C PHE A 50 -8.30 22.18 -12.14
N THR A 51 -7.29 23.05 -12.27
CA THR A 51 -7.52 24.50 -12.42
C THR A 51 -8.30 24.80 -13.70
N ASN A 52 -7.93 24.19 -14.83
CA ASN A 52 -8.69 24.33 -16.08
C ASN A 52 -10.13 23.85 -15.94
N TYR A 53 -10.33 22.74 -15.24
CA TYR A 53 -11.67 22.21 -14.94
C TYR A 53 -12.50 23.23 -14.14
N LEU A 54 -11.93 23.83 -13.10
CA LEU A 54 -12.59 24.86 -12.28
C LEU A 54 -12.87 26.16 -13.04
N ASP A 55 -12.08 26.47 -14.08
CA ASP A 55 -12.30 27.61 -14.98
C ASP A 55 -13.33 27.32 -16.09
N GLY A 56 -13.93 26.11 -16.11
CA GLY A 56 -14.81 25.68 -17.21
C GLY A 56 -14.08 25.47 -18.55
N LEU A 57 -12.75 25.40 -18.53
CA LEU A 57 -11.92 25.11 -19.70
C LEU A 57 -11.85 23.60 -19.95
N ARG A 58 -11.41 23.23 -21.15
CA ARG A 58 -11.22 21.82 -21.51
C ARG A 58 -10.22 21.18 -20.55
N SER A 59 -10.70 20.18 -19.81
CA SER A 59 -9.91 19.41 -18.87
C SER A 59 -10.24 17.93 -18.99
N LYS A 60 -9.28 17.08 -18.62
CA LYS A 60 -9.51 15.64 -18.44
C LYS A 60 -9.79 15.31 -16.97
N THR A 61 -9.81 16.29 -16.08
CA THR A 61 -10.06 16.04 -14.66
C THR A 61 -11.44 15.41 -14.47
N ALA A 62 -11.48 14.38 -13.63
CA ALA A 62 -12.70 14.05 -12.92
C ALA A 62 -12.35 13.72 -11.46
N VAL A 63 -13.31 13.99 -10.59
CA VAL A 63 -13.15 13.98 -9.14
C VAL A 63 -14.08 12.94 -8.56
N ASN A 64 -13.57 12.16 -7.61
CA ASN A 64 -14.37 11.22 -6.84
C ASN A 64 -14.31 11.57 -5.36
N LEU A 65 -15.42 11.42 -4.64
CA LEU A 65 -15.47 11.41 -3.19
C LEU A 65 -14.77 10.15 -2.69
N LYS A 66 -13.89 10.29 -1.69
CA LYS A 66 -13.18 9.17 -1.11
C LYS A 66 -14.02 8.55 0.00
N ILE A 67 -14.76 7.50 -0.36
CA ILE A 67 -15.41 6.60 0.61
C ILE A 67 -14.65 5.27 0.60
N ASP A 68 -14.17 4.88 1.77
CA ASP A 68 -13.51 3.61 2.00
C ASP A 68 -14.50 2.58 2.54
N GLY A 69 -14.76 1.51 1.80
CA GLY A 69 -15.45 0.33 2.31
C GLY A 69 -14.54 -0.92 2.31
N SER A 70 -15.08 -2.05 2.75
CA SER A 70 -14.30 -3.29 2.88
C SER A 70 -15.21 -4.52 2.92
N PRO A 71 -14.96 -5.58 2.14
CA PRO A 71 -13.90 -5.68 1.14
C PRO A 71 -14.18 -4.82 -0.11
N ALA A 72 -13.14 -4.60 -0.91
CA ALA A 72 -13.32 -4.15 -2.30
C ALA A 72 -13.89 -5.31 -3.12
N ILE A 73 -14.98 -5.06 -3.84
CA ILE A 73 -15.70 -6.02 -4.66
C ILE A 73 -15.60 -5.62 -6.13
N PHE A 74 -15.15 -6.55 -6.96
CA PHE A 74 -15.15 -6.48 -8.40
C PHE A 74 -16.26 -7.39 -8.92
N PHE A 75 -17.09 -6.90 -9.84
CA PHE A 75 -18.18 -7.70 -10.40
C PHE A 75 -18.45 -7.34 -11.86
N GLY A 76 -18.88 -8.31 -12.65
CA GLY A 76 -19.10 -8.14 -14.08
C GLY A 76 -19.31 -9.48 -14.78
N MET A 77 -19.15 -9.48 -16.11
CA MET A 77 -19.21 -10.71 -16.91
C MET A 77 -17.79 -11.22 -17.19
N ASP A 78 -17.58 -12.53 -17.05
CA ASP A 78 -16.28 -13.15 -17.25
C ASP A 78 -15.87 -13.09 -18.74
N PRO A 79 -14.74 -12.42 -19.09
CA PRO A 79 -14.29 -12.32 -20.48
C PRO A 79 -13.62 -13.59 -21.02
N ARG A 80 -13.32 -14.58 -20.15
CA ARG A 80 -12.57 -15.79 -20.52
C ARG A 80 -13.40 -16.71 -21.40
N GLU A 81 -12.73 -17.39 -22.32
CA GLU A 81 -13.36 -18.39 -23.20
C GLU A 81 -13.97 -19.53 -22.36
N GLY A 82 -15.20 -19.94 -22.69
CA GLY A 82 -15.97 -20.93 -21.91
C GLY A 82 -16.76 -20.37 -20.72
N TYR A 83 -16.50 -19.13 -20.31
CA TYR A 83 -17.22 -18.42 -19.24
C TYR A 83 -17.90 -17.14 -19.74
N LYS A 84 -17.77 -16.82 -21.03
CA LYS A 84 -18.47 -15.70 -21.68
C LYS A 84 -19.95 -15.78 -21.30
N GLU A 85 -20.48 -14.66 -20.78
CA GLU A 85 -21.85 -14.50 -20.24
C GLU A 85 -22.10 -14.99 -18.81
N LYS A 86 -21.11 -15.59 -18.13
CA LYS A 86 -21.24 -15.86 -16.69
C LYS A 86 -20.92 -14.62 -15.88
N PHE A 87 -21.88 -14.23 -15.06
CA PHE A 87 -21.67 -13.22 -14.04
C PHE A 87 -20.64 -13.71 -13.02
N PHE A 88 -19.80 -12.81 -12.52
CA PHE A 88 -18.90 -13.10 -11.41
C PHE A 88 -18.84 -11.97 -10.39
N ILE A 89 -18.46 -12.35 -9.16
CA ILE A 89 -17.88 -11.44 -8.18
C ILE A 89 -16.46 -11.89 -7.82
N ALA A 90 -15.62 -10.95 -7.42
CA ALA A 90 -14.26 -11.21 -6.97
C ALA A 90 -13.82 -10.16 -5.96
N THR A 91 -12.80 -10.49 -5.17
CA THR A 91 -12.04 -9.49 -4.41
C THR A 91 -10.89 -8.96 -5.26
N LYS A 92 -9.84 -8.38 -4.65
CA LYS A 92 -8.61 -7.98 -5.36
C LYS A 92 -7.91 -9.14 -6.09
N SER A 93 -8.27 -10.39 -5.79
CA SER A 93 -7.82 -11.58 -6.52
C SER A 93 -8.16 -11.54 -8.02
N VAL A 94 -9.07 -10.68 -8.49
CA VAL A 94 -9.37 -10.56 -9.93
C VAL A 94 -8.14 -10.24 -10.79
N PHE A 95 -7.09 -9.66 -10.20
CA PHE A 95 -5.85 -9.28 -10.89
C PHE A 95 -4.69 -10.26 -10.68
N SER A 96 -4.90 -11.40 -10.00
CA SER A 96 -3.85 -12.43 -9.90
C SER A 96 -3.68 -13.18 -11.22
N SER A 97 -2.58 -13.92 -11.34
CA SER A 97 -2.35 -14.83 -12.48
C SER A 97 -3.45 -15.87 -12.63
N GLU A 98 -3.95 -16.36 -11.49
CA GLU A 98 -5.10 -17.26 -11.38
C GLU A 98 -6.17 -16.54 -10.56
N PRO A 99 -7.13 -15.86 -11.21
CA PRO A 99 -8.11 -15.06 -10.48
C PRO A 99 -9.22 -15.92 -9.89
N ASN A 100 -9.54 -15.67 -8.61
CA ASN A 100 -10.69 -16.28 -7.93
C ASN A 100 -11.98 -15.54 -8.35
N LEU A 101 -12.54 -15.93 -9.50
CA LEU A 101 -13.82 -15.43 -10.01
C LEU A 101 -14.94 -16.35 -9.53
N ILE A 102 -15.81 -15.82 -8.68
CA ILE A 102 -16.94 -16.56 -8.11
C ILE A 102 -18.13 -16.36 -9.06
N HIS A 103 -18.60 -17.44 -9.68
CA HIS A 103 -19.79 -17.47 -10.56
C HIS A 103 -21.02 -18.04 -9.88
N SER A 104 -20.87 -18.57 -8.66
CA SER A 104 -21.98 -19.06 -7.86
C SER A 104 -21.66 -18.99 -6.37
N VAL A 105 -22.69 -19.01 -5.53
CA VAL A 105 -22.55 -19.00 -4.07
C VAL A 105 -21.71 -20.19 -3.58
N ALA A 106 -21.78 -21.35 -4.26
CA ALA A 106 -21.00 -22.53 -3.91
C ALA A 106 -19.49 -22.34 -4.14
N GLU A 107 -19.10 -21.59 -5.17
CA GLU A 107 -17.69 -21.32 -5.47
C GLU A 107 -17.01 -20.44 -4.41
N VAL A 108 -17.78 -19.71 -3.59
CA VAL A 108 -17.21 -18.95 -2.46
C VAL A 108 -16.48 -19.88 -1.49
N ASP A 109 -17.09 -21.00 -1.12
CA ASP A 109 -16.46 -21.95 -0.19
C ASP A 109 -15.28 -22.70 -0.83
N MET A 110 -15.22 -22.77 -2.17
CA MET A 110 -14.11 -23.38 -2.88
C MET A 110 -12.89 -22.45 -2.90
N PHE A 111 -13.07 -21.20 -3.32
CA PHE A 111 -11.98 -20.23 -3.48
C PHE A 111 -11.52 -19.58 -2.17
N TYR A 112 -12.40 -19.50 -1.16
CA TYR A 112 -12.14 -18.81 0.10
C TYR A 112 -12.24 -19.76 1.31
N LYS A 113 -12.02 -21.07 1.12
CA LYS A 113 -12.11 -22.09 2.17
C LYS A 113 -11.29 -21.74 3.42
N ASP A 114 -10.06 -21.26 3.21
CA ASP A 114 -9.10 -20.92 4.28
C ASP A 114 -9.19 -19.44 4.69
N ALA A 115 -10.10 -18.67 4.08
CA ALA A 115 -10.29 -17.26 4.41
C ALA A 115 -11.11 -17.10 5.69
N ASP A 116 -11.17 -15.86 6.16
CA ASP A 116 -12.03 -15.47 7.28
C ASP A 116 -13.52 -15.85 7.01
N PRO A 117 -14.22 -16.53 7.95
CA PRO A 117 -15.61 -16.92 7.76
C PRO A 117 -16.57 -15.75 7.53
N GLN A 118 -16.32 -14.58 8.12
CA GLN A 118 -17.12 -13.39 7.90
C GLN A 118 -17.00 -12.92 6.45
N LEU A 119 -15.79 -12.95 5.87
CA LEU A 119 -15.59 -12.65 4.45
C LEU A 119 -16.39 -13.59 3.54
N ARG A 120 -16.37 -14.90 3.81
CA ARG A 120 -17.18 -15.87 3.03
C ARG A 120 -18.67 -15.55 3.13
N ASN A 121 -19.18 -15.31 4.33
CA ASN A 121 -20.59 -14.99 4.54
C ASN A 121 -20.99 -13.69 3.83
N ILE A 122 -20.11 -12.68 3.86
CA ILE A 122 -20.28 -11.45 3.10
C ILE A 122 -20.42 -11.77 1.60
N LEU A 123 -19.45 -12.46 1.00
CA LEU A 123 -19.44 -12.76 -0.44
C LEU A 123 -20.69 -13.55 -0.87
N LYS A 124 -21.08 -14.56 -0.09
CA LYS A 124 -22.32 -15.32 -0.34
C LYS A 124 -23.56 -14.44 -0.27
N SER A 125 -23.64 -13.56 0.72
CA SER A 125 -24.82 -12.72 0.95
C SER A 125 -25.01 -11.62 -0.11
N ILE A 126 -23.93 -11.15 -0.74
CA ILE A 126 -24.00 -10.07 -1.75
C ILE A 126 -24.15 -10.60 -3.18
N PHE A 127 -23.67 -11.82 -3.46
CA PHE A 127 -23.70 -12.43 -4.79
C PHE A 127 -25.06 -12.29 -5.52
N PRO A 128 -26.20 -12.74 -4.95
CA PRO A 128 -27.47 -12.73 -5.68
C PRO A 128 -27.97 -11.31 -6.00
N TYR A 129 -27.67 -10.33 -5.14
CA TYR A 129 -28.05 -8.94 -5.36
C TYR A 129 -27.22 -8.31 -6.48
N LEU A 130 -25.92 -8.60 -6.53
CA LEU A 130 -25.04 -8.07 -7.55
C LEU A 130 -25.30 -8.69 -8.92
N GLU A 131 -25.62 -9.99 -8.96
CA GLU A 131 -25.99 -10.69 -10.19
C GLU A 131 -27.30 -10.13 -10.77
N ALA A 132 -28.35 -10.06 -9.94
CA ALA A 132 -29.66 -9.55 -10.37
C ALA A 132 -29.62 -8.06 -10.75
N GLY A 133 -28.74 -7.27 -10.12
CA GLY A 133 -28.62 -5.83 -10.34
C GLY A 133 -27.59 -5.41 -11.38
N TYR A 134 -26.91 -6.36 -12.02
CA TYR A 134 -25.93 -6.05 -13.06
C TYR A 134 -26.62 -5.47 -14.30
N ASP A 135 -26.02 -4.44 -14.90
CA ASP A 135 -26.64 -3.64 -15.96
C ASP A 135 -26.46 -4.20 -17.38
N GLY A 136 -25.80 -5.36 -17.53
CA GLY A 136 -25.55 -5.98 -18.82
C GLY A 136 -24.53 -5.23 -19.69
N SER A 137 -23.82 -4.23 -19.14
CA SER A 137 -22.94 -3.34 -19.93
C SER A 137 -21.68 -4.00 -20.51
N GLY A 138 -21.37 -5.22 -20.09
CA GLY A 138 -20.10 -5.91 -20.40
C GLY A 138 -18.89 -5.30 -19.68
N LYS A 139 -19.09 -4.35 -18.76
CA LYS A 139 -18.03 -3.77 -17.93
C LYS A 139 -17.84 -4.57 -16.64
N MET A 140 -16.61 -4.62 -16.15
CA MET A 140 -16.33 -4.97 -14.76
C MET A 140 -16.36 -3.70 -13.92
N TYR A 141 -17.08 -3.70 -12.80
CA TYR A 141 -17.14 -2.57 -11.88
C TYR A 141 -16.31 -2.85 -10.63
N GLN A 142 -15.56 -1.85 -10.18
CA GLN A 142 -14.95 -1.82 -8.86
C GLN A 142 -15.86 -1.06 -7.91
N SER A 143 -16.13 -1.66 -6.77
CA SER A 143 -16.92 -1.10 -5.69
C SER A 143 -16.31 -1.41 -4.33
N ASP A 144 -16.71 -0.64 -3.32
CA ASP A 144 -16.41 -0.95 -1.93
C ASP A 144 -17.70 -1.24 -1.18
N LEU A 145 -17.67 -2.32 -0.38
CA LEU A 145 -18.81 -2.73 0.44
C LEU A 145 -18.90 -1.90 1.72
N LEU A 146 -20.05 -1.25 1.92
CA LEU A 146 -20.41 -0.54 3.13
C LEU A 146 -21.03 -1.50 4.16
N PHE A 147 -22.12 -2.16 3.77
CA PHE A 147 -22.86 -3.13 4.60
C PHE A 147 -23.47 -4.25 3.76
N SER A 148 -23.82 -5.35 4.41
CA SER A 148 -24.45 -6.53 3.79
C SER A 148 -25.31 -7.27 4.81
N PRO A 149 -26.10 -8.29 4.41
CA PRO A 149 -26.83 -9.10 5.38
C PRO A 149 -25.93 -9.78 6.41
N ALA A 150 -24.70 -10.15 6.03
CA ALA A 150 -23.71 -10.73 6.94
C ALA A 150 -22.99 -9.69 7.82
N ARG A 151 -23.15 -8.39 7.52
CA ARG A 151 -22.63 -7.26 8.31
C ARG A 151 -23.59 -6.07 8.21
N PRO A 152 -24.75 -6.16 8.88
CA PRO A 152 -25.83 -5.19 8.74
C PRO A 152 -25.48 -3.86 9.41
N PRO A 153 -26.09 -2.74 8.97
CA PRO A 153 -26.02 -1.48 9.70
C PRO A 153 -26.74 -1.58 11.05
N SER A 154 -26.40 -0.70 11.98
CA SER A 154 -26.97 -0.62 13.34
C SER A 154 -27.45 0.79 13.65
N HIS A 155 -28.52 0.93 14.43
CA HIS A 155 -28.93 2.24 14.94
C HIS A 155 -28.07 2.63 16.14
N GLN A 156 -27.56 3.86 16.16
CA GLN A 156 -26.71 4.38 17.22
C GLN A 156 -27.07 5.84 17.51
N THR A 157 -27.11 6.21 18.79
CA THR A 157 -27.20 7.62 19.19
C THR A 157 -25.79 8.19 19.34
N ILE A 158 -25.47 9.21 18.55
CA ILE A 158 -24.18 9.92 18.59
C ILE A 158 -24.45 11.38 18.90
N SER A 159 -23.91 11.88 20.02
CA SER A 159 -24.08 13.28 20.45
C SER A 159 -25.55 13.74 20.50
N GLY A 160 -26.45 12.84 20.92
CA GLY A 160 -27.88 13.13 21.06
C GLY A 160 -28.70 13.06 19.77
N MET A 161 -28.09 12.72 18.63
CA MET A 161 -28.80 12.45 17.38
C MET A 161 -28.74 10.97 17.02
N GLU A 162 -29.83 10.45 16.49
CA GLU A 162 -29.93 9.06 16.03
C GLU A 162 -29.35 8.92 14.62
N TYR A 163 -28.58 7.84 14.40
CA TYR A 163 -27.95 7.52 13.12
C TYR A 163 -28.15 6.05 12.75
N LEU A 164 -28.26 5.78 11.46
CA LEU A 164 -27.98 4.47 10.88
C LEU A 164 -26.48 4.37 10.60
N VAL A 165 -25.79 3.50 11.34
CA VAL A 165 -24.33 3.38 11.34
C VAL A 165 -23.86 2.06 10.75
N PHE A 166 -22.87 2.13 9.86
CA PHE A 166 -22.16 0.97 9.32
C PHE A 166 -20.66 1.20 9.35
N LYS A 167 -19.91 0.19 9.80
CA LYS A 167 -18.47 0.25 10.01
C LYS A 167 -17.77 -0.80 9.13
N PRO A 168 -17.45 -0.46 7.87
CA PRO A 168 -16.79 -1.42 6.99
C PRO A 168 -15.35 -1.71 7.42
N GLN A 169 -14.65 -0.73 8.01
CA GLN A 169 -13.28 -0.88 8.48
C GLN A 169 -13.05 -0.07 9.78
N LEU A 170 -12.12 0.89 9.77
CA LEU A 170 -11.83 1.74 10.93
C LEU A 170 -12.87 2.86 11.08
N ILE A 171 -13.28 3.45 9.96
CA ILE A 171 -14.27 4.53 9.89
C ILE A 171 -15.66 3.92 9.95
N ALA A 172 -16.51 4.48 10.82
CA ALA A 172 -17.93 4.24 10.86
C ALA A 172 -18.64 5.35 10.10
N TYR A 173 -19.38 4.99 9.06
CA TYR A 173 -20.25 5.92 8.36
C TYR A 173 -21.63 5.90 9.01
N ALA A 174 -22.27 7.05 9.03
CA ALA A 174 -23.48 7.29 9.78
C ALA A 174 -24.41 8.21 9.00
N ILE A 175 -25.62 7.76 8.74
CA ILE A 175 -26.66 8.55 8.08
C ILE A 175 -27.65 9.00 9.17
N PRO A 176 -27.90 10.31 9.36
CA PRO A 176 -28.90 10.76 10.32
C PRO A 176 -30.24 10.08 10.09
N VAL A 177 -30.89 9.66 11.19
CA VAL A 177 -32.27 9.14 11.11
C VAL A 177 -33.20 10.30 10.81
N ASP A 178 -33.59 10.40 9.56
CA ASP A 178 -34.54 11.37 9.06
C ASP A 178 -35.42 10.70 8.00
N LYS A 179 -36.70 10.51 8.32
CA LYS A 179 -37.65 9.83 7.42
C LYS A 179 -37.90 10.64 6.15
N GLU A 180 -37.67 11.96 6.17
CA GLU A 180 -37.77 12.83 5.00
C GLU A 180 -36.50 12.79 4.14
N SER A 181 -35.37 12.36 4.70
CA SER A 181 -34.12 12.17 3.95
C SER A 181 -34.22 11.01 2.97
N LYS A 182 -34.05 11.32 1.68
CA LYS A 182 -33.96 10.33 0.61
C LYS A 182 -32.82 9.35 0.86
N LEU A 183 -31.67 9.84 1.35
CA LEU A 183 -30.50 9.02 1.64
C LEU A 183 -30.79 8.00 2.75
N TYR A 184 -31.41 8.43 3.85
CA TYR A 184 -31.80 7.54 4.94
C TYR A 184 -32.81 6.49 4.50
N ARG A 185 -33.86 6.88 3.75
CA ARG A 185 -34.85 5.91 3.25
C ARG A 185 -34.22 4.84 2.37
N LEU A 186 -33.32 5.22 1.46
CA LEU A 186 -32.64 4.27 0.58
C LEU A 186 -31.72 3.33 1.37
N ALA A 187 -30.93 3.85 2.31
CA ALA A 187 -29.98 3.05 3.07
C ALA A 187 -30.67 2.12 4.10
N SER A 188 -31.72 2.59 4.76
CA SER A 188 -32.42 1.83 5.82
C SER A 188 -33.22 0.62 5.31
N THR A 189 -33.66 0.64 4.04
CA THR A 189 -34.41 -0.47 3.44
C THR A 189 -33.55 -1.41 2.60
N ALA A 190 -32.30 -1.06 2.34
CA ALA A 190 -31.41 -1.84 1.48
C ALA A 190 -30.80 -3.03 2.23
N ALA A 191 -30.70 -4.17 1.55
CA ALA A 191 -30.02 -5.35 2.08
C ALA A 191 -28.49 -5.25 1.95
N VAL A 192 -28.03 -4.61 0.87
CA VAL A 192 -26.61 -4.45 0.53
C VAL A 192 -26.34 -2.97 0.26
N GLY A 193 -25.20 -2.47 0.76
CA GLY A 193 -24.73 -1.10 0.55
C GLY A 193 -23.37 -1.07 -0.11
N LEU A 194 -23.25 -0.38 -1.24
CA LEU A 194 -22.05 -0.31 -2.08
C LEU A 194 -21.78 1.12 -2.56
N VAL A 195 -20.51 1.47 -2.64
CA VAL A 195 -20.05 2.64 -3.40
C VAL A 195 -19.36 2.16 -4.66
N ILE A 196 -19.83 2.60 -5.82
CA ILE A 196 -19.24 2.25 -7.12
C ILE A 196 -18.19 3.29 -7.47
N HIS A 197 -16.96 2.82 -7.66
CA HIS A 197 -15.78 3.66 -7.90
C HIS A 197 -15.51 3.87 -9.38
N LYS A 198 -15.48 2.78 -10.15
CA LYS A 198 -15.07 2.82 -11.56
C LYS A 198 -15.57 1.61 -12.33
N GLY A 199 -15.83 1.78 -13.62
CA GLY A 199 -16.04 0.71 -14.58
C GLY A 199 -14.81 0.49 -15.46
N PHE A 200 -14.56 -0.76 -15.83
CA PHE A 200 -13.48 -1.19 -16.71
C PHE A 200 -14.06 -2.01 -17.85
N LYS A 201 -13.51 -1.84 -19.06
CA LYS A 201 -13.61 -2.87 -20.09
C LYS A 201 -12.66 -3.98 -19.66
N VAL A 202 -12.99 -5.22 -19.96
CA VAL A 202 -12.15 -6.36 -19.57
C VAL A 202 -11.81 -7.19 -20.79
N GLN A 203 -10.55 -7.62 -20.84
CA GLN A 203 -10.06 -8.59 -21.80
C GLN A 203 -9.47 -9.79 -21.05
N ALA A 204 -9.51 -10.96 -21.68
CA ALA A 204 -8.85 -12.15 -21.16
C ALA A 204 -7.52 -12.39 -21.90
N GLU A 205 -6.48 -12.68 -21.14
CA GLU A 205 -5.20 -13.20 -21.66
C GLU A 205 -4.88 -14.50 -20.91
N GLY A 206 -5.22 -15.64 -21.53
CA GLY A 206 -5.27 -16.92 -20.82
C GLY A 206 -6.29 -16.86 -19.67
N ASN A 207 -5.83 -17.17 -18.44
CA ASN A 207 -6.67 -17.12 -17.24
C ASN A 207 -6.78 -15.71 -16.62
N LYS A 208 -5.96 -14.75 -17.06
CA LYS A 208 -5.91 -13.41 -16.47
C LYS A 208 -7.03 -12.51 -16.99
N ILE A 209 -7.54 -11.64 -16.13
CA ILE A 209 -8.38 -10.51 -16.51
C ILE A 209 -7.53 -9.25 -16.57
N ILE A 210 -7.54 -8.61 -17.74
CA ILE A 210 -6.84 -7.34 -17.97
C ILE A 210 -7.88 -6.23 -18.02
N PRO A 211 -7.90 -5.32 -17.02
CA PRO A 211 -8.75 -4.15 -17.07
C PRO A 211 -8.20 -3.16 -18.10
N VAL A 212 -9.08 -2.69 -18.98
CA VAL A 212 -8.85 -1.62 -19.94
C VAL A 212 -9.72 -0.45 -19.51
N ALA A 213 -9.15 0.75 -19.46
CA ALA A 213 -9.89 1.93 -19.03
C ALA A 213 -11.14 2.16 -19.89
N ALA A 214 -12.28 2.43 -19.23
CA ALA A 214 -13.59 2.50 -19.87
C ALA A 214 -14.44 3.68 -19.39
N GLY A 215 -13.78 4.83 -19.19
CA GLY A 215 -14.39 6.00 -18.57
C GLY A 215 -14.77 5.73 -17.12
N ARG A 216 -15.38 6.73 -16.48
CA ARG A 216 -15.77 6.67 -15.07
C ARG A 216 -17.27 6.74 -14.84
N ASP A 217 -18.08 6.79 -15.89
CA ASP A 217 -19.53 6.79 -15.75
C ASP A 217 -20.04 5.46 -15.15
N THR A 218 -20.68 5.56 -13.99
CA THR A 218 -21.27 4.47 -13.22
C THR A 218 -22.80 4.60 -13.11
N THR A 219 -23.41 5.55 -13.82
CA THR A 219 -24.83 5.89 -13.68
C THR A 219 -25.73 4.69 -13.97
N SER A 220 -25.47 3.98 -15.08
CA SER A 220 -26.24 2.80 -15.49
C SER A 220 -26.27 1.71 -14.42
N ILE A 221 -25.09 1.32 -13.89
CA ILE A 221 -25.01 0.26 -12.88
C ILE A 221 -25.62 0.70 -11.54
N VAL A 222 -25.44 1.96 -11.14
CA VAL A 222 -26.05 2.51 -9.93
C VAL A 222 -27.57 2.42 -10.01
N LEU A 223 -28.16 2.82 -11.13
CA LEU A 223 -29.61 2.75 -11.34
C LEU A 223 -30.13 1.31 -11.36
N SER A 224 -29.39 0.36 -11.96
CA SER A 224 -29.79 -1.05 -12.00
C SER A 224 -29.73 -1.72 -10.63
N LEU A 225 -28.66 -1.48 -9.84
CA LEU A 225 -28.54 -1.99 -8.48
C LEU A 225 -29.66 -1.47 -7.56
N LYS A 226 -30.03 -0.19 -7.68
CA LYS A 226 -31.15 0.39 -6.90
C LYS A 226 -32.48 -0.33 -7.13
N LYS A 227 -32.72 -0.88 -8.33
CA LYS A 227 -33.97 -1.62 -8.65
C LYS A 227 -34.10 -2.95 -7.92
N VAL A 228 -32.98 -3.53 -7.49
CA VAL A 228 -32.93 -4.83 -6.80
C VAL A 228 -32.68 -4.69 -5.30
N GLY A 229 -32.99 -3.53 -4.72
CA GLY A 229 -32.91 -3.31 -3.27
C GLY A 229 -31.49 -3.11 -2.73
N VAL A 230 -30.55 -2.72 -3.60
CA VAL A 230 -29.18 -2.36 -3.21
C VAL A 230 -29.08 -0.84 -3.04
N PHE A 231 -28.55 -0.40 -1.91
CA PHE A 231 -28.07 0.97 -1.75
C PHE A 231 -26.77 1.10 -2.54
N ALA A 232 -26.85 1.68 -3.73
CA ALA A 232 -25.68 1.92 -4.58
C ALA A 232 -25.55 3.41 -4.85
N GLU A 233 -24.37 3.98 -4.67
CA GLU A 233 -24.07 5.35 -5.13
C GLU A 233 -22.73 5.38 -5.85
N GLY A 234 -22.62 6.23 -6.87
CA GLY A 234 -21.35 6.52 -7.51
C GLY A 234 -20.50 7.42 -6.62
N SER A 235 -19.19 7.20 -6.59
CA SER A 235 -18.25 8.13 -5.94
C SER A 235 -17.92 9.35 -6.81
N ASN A 236 -18.26 9.34 -8.11
CA ASN A 236 -17.91 10.44 -9.00
C ASN A 236 -18.79 11.67 -8.73
N TYR A 237 -18.17 12.85 -8.76
CA TYR A 237 -18.91 14.10 -8.90
C TYR A 237 -19.36 14.24 -10.37
N GLU A 238 -20.67 14.19 -10.60
CA GLU A 238 -21.25 14.40 -11.95
C GLU A 238 -20.93 15.81 -12.46
N THR A 239 -21.08 16.81 -11.60
CA THR A 239 -20.64 18.19 -11.82
C THR A 239 -20.11 18.77 -10.50
N LEU A 240 -19.04 19.57 -10.57
CA LEU A 240 -18.61 20.42 -9.47
C LEU A 240 -19.00 21.84 -9.82
N ASP A 241 -20.06 22.36 -9.21
CA ASP A 241 -20.42 23.78 -9.33
C ASP A 241 -19.53 24.60 -8.40
N LEU A 242 -18.27 24.77 -8.82
CA LEU A 242 -17.25 25.52 -8.11
C LEU A 242 -16.78 26.68 -8.97
N GLN A 243 -16.91 27.90 -8.45
CA GLN A 243 -16.27 29.07 -9.05
C GLN A 243 -14.93 29.34 -8.37
N LEU A 244 -13.87 29.44 -9.17
CA LEU A 244 -12.55 29.76 -8.67
C LEU A 244 -12.41 31.28 -8.49
N ASP A 245 -12.38 31.73 -7.24
CA ASP A 245 -12.14 33.13 -6.92
C ASP A 245 -10.80 33.63 -7.55
N PRO A 246 -10.78 34.84 -8.18
CA PRO A 246 -9.59 35.35 -8.85
C PRO A 246 -8.36 35.48 -7.95
N ALA A 247 -8.53 35.82 -6.67
CA ALA A 247 -7.41 35.93 -5.72
C ALA A 247 -6.88 34.54 -5.35
N ILE A 248 -7.77 33.56 -5.15
CA ILE A 248 -7.37 32.15 -4.96
C ILE A 248 -6.60 31.65 -6.19
N LYS A 249 -7.08 31.95 -7.40
CA LYS A 249 -6.41 31.58 -8.66
C LYS A 249 -5.02 32.19 -8.78
N ALA A 250 -4.88 33.48 -8.50
CA ALA A 250 -3.59 34.17 -8.50
C ALA A 250 -2.61 33.52 -7.50
N ARG A 251 -3.11 33.16 -6.30
CA ARG A 251 -2.32 32.47 -5.29
C ARG A 251 -1.89 31.07 -5.73
N LEU A 252 -2.76 30.29 -6.34
CA LEU A 252 -2.45 28.96 -6.90
C LEU A 252 -1.34 29.06 -7.94
N ILE A 253 -1.45 29.99 -8.90
CA ILE A 253 -0.45 30.22 -9.95
C ILE A 253 0.89 30.62 -9.33
N GLN A 254 0.88 31.51 -8.33
CA GLN A 254 2.09 31.93 -7.63
C GLN A 254 2.80 30.75 -6.96
N LEU A 255 2.06 29.94 -6.18
CA LEU A 255 2.61 28.76 -5.51
C LEU A 255 3.17 27.74 -6.50
N LEU A 256 2.45 27.48 -7.60
CA LEU A 256 2.89 26.55 -8.63
C LEU A 256 4.18 27.03 -9.31
N ASN A 257 4.28 28.33 -9.60
CA ASN A 257 5.49 28.92 -10.18
C ASN A 257 6.67 28.87 -9.21
N ASN A 258 6.44 29.11 -7.92
CA ASN A 258 7.45 28.97 -6.88
C ASN A 258 7.97 27.52 -6.80
N ALA A 259 7.06 26.54 -6.79
CA ALA A 259 7.43 25.13 -6.78
C ALA A 259 8.24 24.74 -8.03
N LYS A 260 7.80 25.20 -9.22
CA LYS A 260 8.50 25.01 -10.50
C LYS A 260 9.92 25.58 -10.45
N ALA A 261 10.10 26.78 -9.89
CA ALA A 261 11.42 27.40 -9.76
C ALA A 261 12.34 26.59 -8.82
N LYS A 262 11.81 26.13 -7.69
CA LYS A 262 12.57 25.31 -6.72
C LYS A 262 12.99 23.95 -7.30
N ILE A 263 12.10 23.27 -8.03
CA ILE A 263 12.41 21.99 -8.69
C ILE A 263 13.42 22.15 -9.83
N ARG A 264 13.41 23.27 -10.57
CA ARG A 264 14.46 23.56 -11.55
C ARG A 264 15.85 23.65 -10.91
N GLY A 265 15.93 24.12 -9.67
CA GLY A 265 17.18 24.17 -8.89
C GLY A 265 17.66 22.81 -8.38
N VAL A 266 16.86 21.75 -8.50
CA VAL A 266 17.26 20.39 -8.13
C VAL A 266 18.13 19.81 -9.24
N SER A 267 19.37 19.40 -8.94
CA SER A 267 20.25 18.77 -9.94
C SER A 267 19.72 17.42 -10.40
N ASN A 268 20.05 17.02 -11.64
CA ASN A 268 19.67 15.70 -12.15
C ASN A 268 20.37 14.57 -11.39
N ASP A 269 21.65 14.76 -11.04
CA ASP A 269 22.42 13.78 -10.27
C ASP A 269 21.79 13.53 -8.90
N PHE A 270 21.45 14.60 -8.16
CA PHE A 270 20.72 14.44 -6.91
C PHE A 270 19.39 13.73 -7.13
N ASN A 271 18.62 14.10 -8.14
CA ASN A 271 17.33 13.48 -8.41
C ASN A 271 17.46 11.96 -8.64
N THR A 272 18.42 11.55 -9.47
CA THR A 272 18.70 10.14 -9.75
C THR A 272 19.15 9.40 -8.48
N LEU A 273 20.09 9.96 -7.72
CA LEU A 273 20.59 9.35 -6.49
C LEU A 273 19.51 9.27 -5.40
N TYR A 274 18.68 10.32 -5.27
CA TYR A 274 17.59 10.37 -4.30
C TYR A 274 16.51 9.34 -4.60
N VAL A 275 15.98 9.33 -5.84
CA VAL A 275 14.90 8.40 -6.25
C VAL A 275 15.41 6.95 -6.26
N GLY A 276 16.67 6.72 -6.65
CA GLY A 276 17.31 5.40 -6.59
C GLY A 276 17.53 4.89 -5.16
N ASN A 277 17.53 5.78 -4.16
CA ASN A 277 17.69 5.42 -2.75
C ASN A 277 16.34 5.27 -2.04
N SER A 278 15.68 4.12 -2.27
CA SER A 278 14.40 3.77 -1.65
C SER A 278 14.39 3.89 -0.10
N GLY A 279 15.53 3.62 0.55
CA GLY A 279 15.69 3.80 1.99
C GLY A 279 15.59 5.27 2.41
N LEU A 280 16.22 6.17 1.67
CA LEU A 280 16.17 7.61 1.93
C LEU A 280 14.78 8.20 1.66
N VAL A 281 14.14 7.81 0.55
CA VAL A 281 12.74 8.16 0.26
C VAL A 281 11.83 7.65 1.38
N GLY A 282 12.03 6.40 1.82
CA GLY A 282 11.30 5.78 2.92
C GLY A 282 11.45 6.54 4.24
N TYR A 283 12.67 6.92 4.61
CA TYR A 283 12.90 7.74 5.81
C TYR A 283 12.21 9.09 5.74
N LEU A 284 12.28 9.78 4.59
CA LEU A 284 11.63 11.07 4.43
C LEU A 284 10.11 10.94 4.56
N LYS A 285 9.50 9.91 3.95
CA LYS A 285 8.07 9.62 4.10
C LYS A 285 7.69 9.32 5.55
N GLN A 286 8.49 8.52 6.27
CA GLN A 286 8.24 8.25 7.69
C GLN A 286 8.31 9.54 8.53
N TYR A 287 9.29 10.40 8.26
CA TYR A 287 9.44 11.66 8.98
C TYR A 287 8.31 12.65 8.67
N LEU A 288 7.88 12.75 7.41
CA LEU A 288 6.68 13.50 7.02
C LEU A 288 5.42 12.98 7.73
N ASN A 289 5.25 11.67 7.84
CA ASN A 289 4.14 11.06 8.58
C ASN A 289 4.22 11.36 10.09
N GLU A 290 5.41 11.41 10.68
CA GLU A 290 5.59 11.80 12.08
C GLU A 290 5.19 13.26 12.31
N MET A 291 5.63 14.18 11.43
CA MET A 291 5.23 15.59 11.49
C MET A 291 3.72 15.79 11.39
N VAL A 292 3.09 15.04 10.49
CA VAL A 292 1.63 14.96 10.42
C VAL A 292 1.09 14.52 11.77
N ARG A 293 1.55 13.38 12.32
CA ARG A 293 1.08 12.81 13.61
C ARG A 293 1.19 13.79 14.78
N THR A 294 2.26 14.57 14.85
CA THR A 294 2.51 15.53 15.93
C THR A 294 1.88 16.90 15.69
N GLY A 295 1.15 17.09 14.58
CA GLY A 295 0.49 18.36 14.24
C GLY A 295 1.46 19.51 13.95
N GLY A 296 2.66 19.21 13.42
CA GLY A 296 3.75 20.18 13.31
C GLY A 296 4.49 20.17 11.98
N GLY A 297 5.43 21.12 11.84
CA GLY A 297 6.36 21.18 10.70
C GLY A 297 5.79 21.82 9.44
N MET A 298 6.21 21.31 8.27
CA MET A 298 5.86 21.90 6.97
C MET A 298 4.36 21.86 6.65
N PHE A 299 3.64 20.86 7.15
CA PHE A 299 2.20 20.73 6.90
C PHE A 299 1.42 21.85 7.60
N THR A 300 1.67 22.09 8.88
CA THR A 300 1.02 23.16 9.63
C THR A 300 1.39 24.52 9.05
N ALA A 301 2.67 24.72 8.74
CA ALA A 301 3.14 25.96 8.11
C ALA A 301 2.42 26.23 6.78
N ALA A 302 2.27 25.20 5.92
CA ALA A 302 1.57 25.34 4.65
C ALA A 302 0.08 25.61 4.83
N LYS A 303 -0.59 24.92 5.77
CA LYS A 303 -2.02 25.10 6.09
C LYS A 303 -2.32 26.50 6.63
N THR A 304 -1.42 27.08 7.43
CA THR A 304 -1.61 28.43 8.01
C THR A 304 -0.95 29.55 7.19
N GLY A 305 -0.23 29.22 6.13
CA GLY A 305 0.57 30.18 5.36
C GLY A 305 1.79 30.75 6.11
N ALA A 306 2.24 30.09 7.18
CA ALA A 306 3.42 30.50 7.93
C ALA A 306 4.71 30.10 7.19
N ALA A 307 5.82 30.78 7.52
CA ALA A 307 7.10 30.47 6.91
C ALA A 307 7.58 29.05 7.26
N PHE A 308 8.06 28.31 6.26
CA PHE A 308 8.67 27.00 6.44
C PHE A 308 10.15 27.14 6.81
N ASP A 309 10.49 26.76 8.04
CA ASP A 309 11.88 26.70 8.50
C ASP A 309 12.56 25.42 7.98
N ILE A 310 13.23 25.57 6.84
CA ILE A 310 13.91 24.48 6.16
C ILE A 310 15.11 23.94 6.95
N ASN A 311 15.83 24.80 7.67
CA ASN A 311 17.00 24.40 8.45
C ASN A 311 16.59 23.56 9.65
N LYS A 312 15.51 23.96 10.33
CA LYS A 312 14.91 23.17 11.41
C LYS A 312 14.42 21.81 10.91
N PHE A 313 13.77 21.78 9.75
CA PHE A 313 13.34 20.53 9.11
C PHE A 313 14.53 19.61 8.84
N GLN A 314 15.57 20.13 8.18
CA GLN A 314 16.76 19.36 7.83
C GLN A 314 17.43 18.76 9.07
N LYS A 315 17.67 19.58 10.09
CA LYS A 315 18.30 19.12 11.34
C LYS A 315 17.45 18.02 11.98
N GLY A 316 16.14 18.24 12.10
CA GLY A 316 15.24 17.24 12.67
C GLY A 316 15.19 15.95 11.86
N PHE A 317 15.21 16.05 10.52
CA PHE A 317 15.24 14.89 9.64
C PHE A 317 16.53 14.08 9.78
N LEU A 318 17.69 14.74 9.77
CA LEU A 318 18.98 14.08 9.98
C LEU A 318 19.05 13.41 11.35
N THR A 319 18.55 14.07 12.39
CA THR A 319 18.43 13.48 13.74
C THR A 319 17.50 12.27 13.74
N PHE A 320 16.34 12.36 13.09
CA PHE A 320 15.40 11.24 12.96
C PHE A 320 16.05 10.03 12.28
N VAL A 321 16.73 10.24 11.16
CA VAL A 321 17.43 9.18 10.43
C VAL A 321 18.56 8.58 11.27
N GLY A 322 19.35 9.43 11.93
CA GLY A 322 20.40 8.98 12.86
C GLY A 322 19.84 8.09 13.95
N ASN A 323 18.78 8.52 14.63
CA ASN A 323 18.11 7.75 15.69
C ASN A 323 17.54 6.41 15.17
N LYS A 324 16.98 6.37 13.96
CA LYS A 324 16.50 5.12 13.35
C LYS A 324 17.64 4.14 13.08
N ILE A 325 18.75 4.64 12.56
CA ILE A 325 19.96 3.84 12.31
C ILE A 325 20.54 3.31 13.63
N ASP A 326 20.63 4.17 14.65
CA ASP A 326 21.15 3.80 15.97
C ASP A 326 20.27 2.79 16.68
N LYS A 327 18.94 2.99 16.67
CA LYS A 327 17.99 2.02 17.22
C LYS A 327 18.15 0.65 16.55
N ALA A 328 18.28 0.62 15.22
CA ALA A 328 18.47 -0.63 14.47
C ALA A 328 19.81 -1.33 14.74
N ALA A 329 20.80 -0.62 15.31
CA ALA A 329 22.12 -1.15 15.67
C ALA A 329 22.28 -1.43 17.17
N SER A 330 21.43 -0.86 18.03
CA SER A 330 21.56 -0.89 19.49
C SER A 330 21.59 -2.30 20.10
N THR A 331 20.86 -3.24 19.51
CA THR A 331 20.77 -4.65 19.94
C THR A 331 21.80 -5.57 19.25
N LYS A 332 22.76 -5.01 18.51
CA LYS A 332 23.67 -5.76 17.62
C LYS A 332 25.15 -5.58 18.00
N GLY A 333 25.99 -6.54 17.58
CA GLY A 333 27.42 -6.58 17.89
C GLY A 333 28.25 -5.43 17.27
N PRO A 334 29.55 -5.31 17.61
CA PRO A 334 30.41 -4.18 17.23
C PRO A 334 30.43 -3.85 15.73
N ARG A 335 30.37 -4.88 14.87
CA ARG A 335 30.33 -4.72 13.41
C ARG A 335 29.06 -4.01 12.92
N ALA A 336 27.92 -4.24 13.58
CA ALA A 336 26.67 -3.56 13.25
C ALA A 336 26.69 -2.09 13.64
N LYS A 337 27.34 -1.75 14.77
CA LYS A 337 27.57 -0.36 15.18
C LYS A 337 28.49 0.37 14.21
N ALA A 338 29.58 -0.28 13.77
CA ALA A 338 30.48 0.28 12.74
C ALA A 338 29.76 0.51 11.40
N ASN A 339 28.92 -0.44 10.94
CA ASN A 339 28.12 -0.27 9.73
C ASN A 339 27.09 0.87 9.86
N ALA A 340 26.50 1.04 11.03
CA ALA A 340 25.57 2.13 11.32
C ALA A 340 26.27 3.50 11.28
N GLU A 341 27.48 3.60 11.84
CA GLU A 341 28.32 4.80 11.75
C GLU A 341 28.71 5.12 10.30
N ALA A 342 29.14 4.12 9.53
CA ALA A 342 29.45 4.29 8.11
C ALA A 342 28.24 4.80 7.31
N LYS A 343 27.06 4.21 7.53
CA LYS A 343 25.80 4.64 6.88
C LYS A 343 25.41 6.07 7.26
N LYS A 344 25.59 6.45 8.54
CA LYS A 344 25.36 7.84 8.98
C LYS A 344 26.34 8.81 8.30
N ALA A 345 27.62 8.43 8.20
CA ALA A 345 28.63 9.25 7.53
C ALA A 345 28.33 9.42 6.03
N GLU A 346 27.94 8.34 5.35
CA GLU A 346 27.53 8.36 3.94
C GLU A 346 26.35 9.31 3.72
N LEU A 347 25.30 9.20 4.54
CA LEU A 347 24.12 10.08 4.46
C LEU A 347 24.49 11.54 4.73
N ASN A 348 25.30 11.80 5.77
CA ASN A 348 25.76 13.16 6.07
C ASN A 348 26.56 13.76 4.90
N ASN A 349 27.42 12.97 4.27
CA ASN A 349 28.17 13.40 3.09
C ASN A 349 27.23 13.66 1.91
N PHE A 350 26.29 12.75 1.64
CA PHE A 350 25.28 12.92 0.60
C PHE A 350 24.50 14.23 0.77
N PHE A 351 24.01 14.52 1.98
CA PHE A 351 23.29 15.77 2.25
C PHE A 351 24.20 16.99 2.17
N SER A 352 25.42 16.92 2.68
CA SER A 352 26.37 18.05 2.62
C SER A 352 26.69 18.44 1.17
N GLN A 353 26.84 17.45 0.29
CA GLN A 353 27.10 17.67 -1.13
C GLN A 353 25.87 18.14 -1.92
N ASN A 354 24.67 17.73 -1.49
CA ASN A 354 23.44 17.94 -2.25
C ASN A 354 22.41 18.84 -1.53
N ILE A 355 22.83 19.62 -0.54
CA ILE A 355 21.93 20.34 0.37
C ILE A 355 20.99 21.31 -0.36
N ASN A 356 21.49 21.96 -1.41
CA ASN A 356 20.70 22.91 -2.22
C ASN A 356 19.61 22.19 -3.03
N SER A 357 19.94 21.04 -3.63
CA SER A 357 18.97 20.21 -4.34
C SER A 357 17.92 19.63 -3.39
N PHE A 358 18.34 19.17 -2.22
CA PHE A 358 17.41 18.71 -1.18
C PHE A 358 16.48 19.84 -0.71
N ASN A 359 17.02 21.05 -0.56
CA ASN A 359 16.22 22.24 -0.24
C ASN A 359 15.22 22.63 -1.32
N GLY A 360 15.62 22.51 -2.60
CA GLY A 360 14.72 22.68 -3.72
C GLY A 360 13.54 21.72 -3.65
N LEU A 361 13.80 20.44 -3.38
CA LEU A 361 12.76 19.41 -3.23
C LEU A 361 11.82 19.71 -2.04
N LEU A 362 12.36 20.00 -0.85
CA LEU A 362 11.57 20.28 0.34
C LEU A 362 10.73 21.56 0.21
N GLY A 363 11.34 22.62 -0.32
CA GLY A 363 10.63 23.89 -0.51
C GLY A 363 9.54 23.78 -1.58
N ALA A 364 9.74 22.96 -2.63
CA ALA A 364 8.69 22.68 -3.60
C ALA A 364 7.56 21.86 -2.97
N THR A 365 7.89 20.86 -2.14
CA THR A 365 6.92 20.05 -1.40
C THR A 365 6.06 20.92 -0.49
N TYR A 366 6.65 21.91 0.19
CA TYR A 366 5.89 22.89 0.97
C TYR A 366 4.83 23.64 0.12
N ASP A 367 5.23 24.16 -1.05
CA ASP A 367 4.30 24.84 -1.96
C ASP A 367 3.21 23.88 -2.49
N MET A 368 3.58 22.62 -2.74
CA MET A 368 2.65 21.56 -3.17
C MET A 368 1.60 21.26 -2.08
N ILE A 369 2.02 21.19 -0.81
CA ILE A 369 1.09 21.05 0.32
C ILE A 369 0.14 22.25 0.36
N ALA A 370 0.64 23.48 0.22
CA ALA A 370 -0.19 24.69 0.23
C ALA A 370 -1.22 24.70 -0.91
N ILE A 371 -0.84 24.28 -2.12
CA ILE A 371 -1.77 24.10 -3.25
C ILE A 371 -2.82 23.04 -2.92
N LYS A 372 -2.40 21.91 -2.34
CA LYS A 372 -3.32 20.84 -1.93
C LYS A 372 -4.32 21.33 -0.88
N GLU A 373 -3.93 22.18 0.07
CA GLU A 373 -4.86 22.78 1.05
C GLU A 373 -5.92 23.67 0.39
N ILE A 374 -5.54 24.42 -0.64
CA ILE A 374 -6.49 25.22 -1.43
C ILE A 374 -7.50 24.31 -2.12
N PHE A 375 -7.04 23.26 -2.80
CA PHE A 375 -7.92 22.30 -3.47
C PHE A 375 -8.84 21.57 -2.49
N LEU A 376 -8.31 21.13 -1.35
CA LEU A 376 -9.09 20.49 -0.31
C LEU A 376 -10.19 21.42 0.21
N LYS A 377 -9.89 22.69 0.47
CA LYS A 377 -10.88 23.68 0.92
C LYS A 377 -11.98 23.93 -0.12
N LEU A 378 -11.62 24.02 -1.40
CA LEU A 378 -12.60 24.18 -2.48
C LEU A 378 -13.54 22.97 -2.55
N LEU A 379 -12.97 21.76 -2.56
CA LEU A 379 -13.72 20.51 -2.67
C LEU A 379 -14.59 20.24 -1.42
N SER A 380 -14.11 20.59 -0.24
CA SER A 380 -14.88 20.43 1.02
C SER A 380 -16.14 21.29 1.07
N ASN A 381 -16.22 22.34 0.25
CA ASN A 381 -17.41 23.19 0.14
C ASN A 381 -18.40 22.70 -0.93
N THR A 382 -18.09 21.62 -1.66
CA THR A 382 -18.98 21.07 -2.68
C THR A 382 -19.93 20.03 -2.09
N LYS A 383 -21.21 20.09 -2.43
CA LYS A 383 -22.19 19.06 -2.05
C LYS A 383 -22.09 17.87 -3.02
N HIS A 384 -21.88 16.69 -2.46
CA HIS A 384 -22.00 15.38 -3.10
C HIS A 384 -23.30 14.70 -2.66
N GLN A 385 -23.82 13.76 -3.43
CA GLN A 385 -25.02 12.97 -3.06
C GLN A 385 -24.85 12.14 -1.78
N LEU A 386 -23.60 11.92 -1.36
CA LEU A 386 -23.24 11.24 -0.11
C LEU A 386 -22.82 12.21 1.01
N SER A 387 -22.87 13.53 0.82
CA SER A 387 -22.40 14.52 1.81
C SER A 387 -23.20 14.55 3.12
N ASP A 388 -24.42 14.00 3.12
CA ASP A 388 -25.23 13.84 4.34
C ASP A 388 -24.78 12.64 5.19
N MET A 389 -23.97 11.74 4.62
CA MET A 389 -23.29 10.69 5.36
C MET A 389 -22.18 11.33 6.21
N LYS A 390 -22.21 11.07 7.51
CA LYS A 390 -21.18 11.49 8.46
C LYS A 390 -20.17 10.37 8.64
N ALA A 391 -18.91 10.74 8.81
CA ALA A 391 -17.85 9.81 9.13
C ALA A 391 -17.45 9.99 10.60
N PHE A 392 -17.33 8.89 11.31
CA PHE A 392 -16.92 8.82 12.71
C PHE A 392 -15.83 7.77 12.90
N ILE A 393 -15.02 7.93 13.94
CA ILE A 393 -14.12 6.90 14.44
C ILE A 393 -14.72 6.38 15.76
N PRO A 394 -14.98 5.07 15.89
CA PRO A 394 -15.39 4.49 17.17
C PRO A 394 -14.26 4.56 18.20
N ALA A 395 -14.56 5.01 19.41
CA ALA A 395 -13.64 5.16 20.53
C ALA A 395 -14.32 4.65 21.82
N GLY A 396 -14.29 3.32 22.02
CA GLY A 396 -15.09 2.64 23.06
C GLY A 396 -16.58 2.82 22.79
N ASP A 397 -17.33 3.25 23.79
CA ASP A 397 -18.77 3.55 23.69
C ASP A 397 -19.09 4.90 23.04
N LYS A 398 -18.07 5.63 22.56
CA LYS A 398 -18.21 6.97 21.97
C LYS A 398 -17.84 6.96 20.50
N TYR A 399 -18.37 7.94 19.79
CA TYR A 399 -18.01 8.24 18.40
C TYR A 399 -17.35 9.62 18.36
N ILE A 400 -16.18 9.71 17.75
CA ILE A 400 -15.52 10.99 17.45
C ILE A 400 -15.68 11.28 15.97
N THR A 401 -15.85 12.56 15.61
CA THR A 401 -15.92 12.96 14.20
C THR A 401 -14.65 12.53 13.48
N ALA A 402 -14.80 11.74 12.42
CA ALA A 402 -13.68 11.42 11.54
C ALA A 402 -13.32 12.69 10.74
N PRO A 403 -12.04 12.88 10.39
CA PRO A 403 -11.67 13.91 9.43
C PRO A 403 -12.47 13.70 8.15
N GLY A 404 -13.01 14.78 7.60
CA GLY A 404 -13.87 14.74 6.41
C GLY A 404 -13.26 13.89 5.30
N GLU A 405 -14.13 13.11 4.65
CA GLU A 405 -13.78 12.27 3.51
C GLU A 405 -12.97 13.06 2.48
N GLY A 406 -11.83 12.50 2.07
CA GLY A 406 -10.97 13.11 1.07
C GLY A 406 -11.58 13.08 -0.33
N HIS A 407 -10.79 13.50 -1.30
CA HIS A 407 -11.14 13.45 -2.70
C HIS A 407 -10.06 12.68 -3.47
N VAL A 408 -10.45 12.06 -4.57
CA VAL A 408 -9.50 11.47 -5.52
C VAL A 408 -9.59 12.27 -6.82
N LEU A 409 -8.46 12.85 -7.23
CA LEU A 409 -8.32 13.50 -8.53
C LEU A 409 -7.71 12.53 -9.52
N TYR A 410 -8.23 12.54 -10.75
CA TYR A 410 -7.64 11.79 -11.84
C TYR A 410 -7.62 12.60 -13.12
N ILE A 411 -6.71 12.26 -14.02
CA ILE A 411 -6.56 12.88 -15.34
C ILE A 411 -7.00 11.87 -16.40
N GLY A 412 -8.24 12.01 -16.88
CA GLY A 412 -8.85 11.14 -17.87
C GLY A 412 -8.82 9.68 -17.41
N ASP A 413 -8.28 8.83 -18.29
CA ASP A 413 -8.05 7.40 -18.05
C ASP A 413 -6.58 7.07 -17.70
N THR A 414 -5.76 8.08 -17.41
CA THR A 414 -4.32 7.87 -17.11
C THR A 414 -4.11 7.25 -15.71
N PRO A 415 -2.96 6.60 -15.46
CA PRO A 415 -2.59 6.12 -14.13
C PRO A 415 -2.21 7.25 -13.16
N ASN A 416 -2.20 8.52 -13.61
CA ASN A 416 -2.00 9.68 -12.76
C ASN A 416 -3.29 9.97 -11.97
N GLN A 417 -3.44 9.27 -10.84
CA GLN A 417 -4.51 9.44 -9.88
C GLN A 417 -3.92 9.69 -8.48
N VAL A 418 -4.47 10.66 -7.76
CA VAL A 418 -3.96 11.11 -6.47
C VAL A 418 -5.08 11.35 -5.49
N LYS A 419 -4.80 11.12 -4.20
CA LYS A 419 -5.72 11.47 -3.13
C LYS A 419 -5.38 12.82 -2.51
N ILE A 420 -6.42 13.55 -2.15
CA ILE A 420 -6.40 14.83 -1.45
C ILE A 420 -7.16 14.64 -0.14
N VAL A 421 -6.46 14.73 0.99
CA VAL A 421 -7.02 14.49 2.33
C VAL A 421 -6.49 15.52 3.31
N ASP A 422 -7.27 15.86 4.34
CA ASP A 422 -6.75 16.59 5.49
C ASP A 422 -5.93 15.65 6.38
N ARG A 423 -4.61 15.79 6.36
CA ARG A 423 -3.71 14.95 7.15
C ARG A 423 -3.57 15.43 8.59
N LEU A 424 -3.72 16.72 8.85
CA LEU A 424 -3.52 17.32 10.17
C LEU A 424 -4.74 17.09 11.07
N ASP A 425 -5.94 17.12 10.52
CA ASP A 425 -7.14 16.79 11.29
C ASP A 425 -7.17 15.26 11.56
N PHE A 426 -6.61 14.44 10.66
CA PHE A 426 -6.43 12.99 10.83
C PHE A 426 -5.48 12.63 11.96
N SER A 427 -4.39 13.38 12.16
CA SER A 427 -3.46 13.14 13.26
C SER A 427 -3.92 13.72 14.59
N ALA A 428 -4.49 14.93 14.60
CA ALA A 428 -4.96 15.57 15.82
C ALA A 428 -6.05 14.74 16.50
N ASN A 429 -6.98 14.15 15.73
CA ASN A 429 -8.01 13.27 16.26
C ASN A 429 -7.44 11.93 16.76
N ASN A 430 -6.46 11.34 16.05
CA ASN A 430 -5.77 10.12 16.49
C ASN A 430 -4.89 10.34 17.73
N PHE A 431 -4.28 11.51 17.90
CA PHE A 431 -3.45 11.85 19.07
C PHE A 431 -4.31 12.22 20.29
N LYS A 432 -5.42 12.95 20.08
CA LYS A 432 -6.33 13.37 21.16
C LYS A 432 -7.21 12.24 21.70
N TYR A 433 -7.58 11.26 20.86
CA TYR A 433 -8.55 10.23 21.22
C TYR A 433 -8.10 8.78 20.96
N GLY A 434 -6.95 8.57 20.29
CA GLY A 434 -6.42 7.24 19.94
C GLY A 434 -5.09 6.88 20.62
N GLY A 435 -4.68 7.61 21.66
CA GLY A 435 -3.46 7.31 22.41
C GLY A 435 -3.57 6.05 23.29
N PRO A 436 -2.45 5.37 23.63
CA PRO A 436 -2.43 4.14 24.44
C PRO A 436 -3.18 4.24 25.78
N LYS A 437 -3.25 5.45 26.37
CA LYS A 437 -3.94 5.73 27.64
C LYS A 437 -5.46 5.57 27.60
N ALA A 438 -6.10 5.63 26.42
CA ALA A 438 -7.55 5.41 26.30
C ALA A 438 -7.92 3.91 26.27
N ARG A 439 -6.93 3.00 26.17
CA ARG A 439 -7.16 1.54 26.20
C ARG A 439 -7.15 0.93 27.60
N THR A 440 -6.72 1.68 28.62
CA THR A 440 -6.43 1.14 29.97
C THR A 440 -7.53 1.37 30.99
N GLU A 441 -8.56 2.17 30.70
CA GLU A 441 -9.68 2.43 31.61
C GLU A 441 -10.98 1.86 31.04
N GLN A 442 -11.18 0.53 31.07
CA GLN A 442 -12.50 -0.11 31.00
C GLN A 442 -12.41 -1.65 31.16
N GLN A 443 -12.21 -2.12 32.39
CA GLN A 443 -12.72 -3.42 32.88
C GLN A 443 -12.79 -3.36 34.42
N PRO A 444 -13.94 -3.65 35.07
CA PRO A 444 -14.01 -3.80 36.52
C PRO A 444 -13.38 -5.13 36.95
N THR A 445 -12.60 -5.05 38.02
CA THR A 445 -11.69 -6.06 38.60
C THR A 445 -12.38 -7.13 39.44
N LEU A 446 -11.75 -8.32 39.52
CA LEU A 446 -11.61 -9.29 40.63
C LEU A 446 -10.87 -10.52 40.05
N ALA A 447 -9.73 -11.05 40.51
CA ALA A 447 -8.90 -10.85 41.68
C ALA A 447 -7.41 -10.97 41.28
N GLN A 448 -6.52 -10.51 42.17
CA GLN A 448 -5.08 -10.37 41.97
C GLN A 448 -4.36 -11.72 41.84
N GLU A 449 -3.42 -11.81 40.89
CA GLU A 449 -2.05 -12.27 41.16
C GLU A 449 -1.12 -11.81 40.02
N GLU A 450 -0.14 -11.00 40.44
CA GLU A 450 1.16 -10.68 39.83
C GLU A 450 1.25 -10.04 38.42
N THR A 451 2.14 -9.06 38.38
CA THR A 451 2.40 -8.08 37.32
C THR A 451 3.00 -8.70 36.05
N GLU A 452 2.47 -8.38 34.86
CA GLU A 452 3.20 -8.57 33.59
C GLU A 452 3.38 -7.25 32.80
N PRO A 453 4.59 -6.99 32.25
CA PRO A 453 4.97 -5.74 31.60
C PRO A 453 4.51 -5.66 30.13
N GLU A 454 4.44 -4.43 29.59
CA GLU A 454 4.24 -4.13 28.17
C GLU A 454 5.12 -5.03 27.27
N ASN A 455 4.50 -5.80 26.37
CA ASN A 455 5.19 -6.89 25.66
C ASN A 455 6.01 -6.41 24.44
N ASP A 456 7.34 -6.35 24.62
CA ASP A 456 8.42 -6.22 23.63
C ASP A 456 8.57 -7.50 22.77
N THR A 457 7.56 -7.89 21.97
CA THR A 457 7.67 -9.12 21.15
C THR A 457 8.43 -8.88 19.83
N TYR A 458 9.34 -9.78 19.48
CA TYR A 458 10.26 -9.70 18.33
C TYR A 458 10.21 -10.96 17.46
N SER A 459 10.21 -10.82 16.14
CA SER A 459 9.97 -11.93 15.20
C SER A 459 11.16 -12.23 14.28
N VAL A 460 11.53 -13.51 14.16
CA VAL A 460 12.66 -14.00 13.36
C VAL A 460 12.22 -15.06 12.36
N GLY A 461 12.42 -14.76 11.08
CA GLY A 461 12.15 -15.64 9.97
C GLY A 461 13.39 -16.43 9.53
N TYR A 462 13.21 -17.68 9.14
CA TYR A 462 14.24 -18.51 8.52
C TYR A 462 13.78 -19.06 7.17
N TYR A 463 14.52 -18.75 6.11
CA TYR A 463 14.29 -19.28 4.77
C TYR A 463 15.54 -19.99 4.26
N ALA A 464 15.53 -21.31 4.37
CA ALA A 464 16.68 -22.16 4.06
C ALA A 464 16.51 -22.83 2.69
N GLY A 465 17.56 -22.93 1.88
CA GLY A 465 17.43 -23.53 0.55
C GLY A 465 18.73 -23.78 -0.21
N GLY A 466 18.60 -24.58 -1.28
CA GLY A 466 19.69 -24.86 -2.21
C GLY A 466 19.95 -23.73 -3.21
N PHE A 467 18.89 -22.98 -3.54
CA PHE A 467 18.88 -21.78 -4.40
C PHE A 467 19.79 -21.89 -5.63
N ASN A 468 19.56 -22.90 -6.47
CA ASN A 468 20.46 -23.23 -7.57
C ASN A 468 19.81 -23.03 -8.96
N PRO A 469 19.79 -21.81 -9.54
CA PRO A 469 20.14 -20.52 -8.92
C PRO A 469 18.94 -19.85 -8.22
N PRO A 470 19.14 -18.75 -7.47
CA PRO A 470 18.05 -17.95 -6.92
C PRO A 470 17.21 -17.33 -8.06
N HIS A 471 15.89 -17.36 -7.94
CA HIS A 471 14.94 -16.95 -8.99
C HIS A 471 13.72 -16.25 -8.39
N MET A 472 12.78 -15.80 -9.22
CA MET A 472 11.56 -15.08 -8.83
C MET A 472 10.79 -15.80 -7.70
N GLY A 473 10.56 -17.12 -7.83
CA GLY A 473 9.87 -17.88 -6.78
C GLY A 473 10.58 -17.83 -5.42
N HIS A 474 11.91 -17.97 -5.39
CA HIS A 474 12.69 -17.82 -4.16
C HIS A 474 12.61 -16.40 -3.59
N PHE A 475 12.65 -15.38 -4.47
CA PHE A 475 12.52 -13.99 -4.07
C PHE A 475 11.16 -13.71 -3.44
N GLN A 476 10.07 -14.22 -4.02
CA GLN A 476 8.71 -14.04 -3.50
C GLN A 476 8.53 -14.71 -2.12
N ALA A 477 9.07 -15.92 -1.94
CA ALA A 477 9.05 -16.59 -0.63
C ALA A 477 9.84 -15.78 0.42
N ALA A 478 11.02 -15.29 0.06
CA ALA A 478 11.81 -14.41 0.93
C ALA A 478 11.10 -13.06 1.19
N LEU A 479 10.32 -12.54 0.23
CA LEU A 479 9.55 -11.31 0.37
C LEU A 479 8.38 -11.45 1.34
N ILE A 480 7.68 -12.59 1.32
CA ILE A 480 6.65 -12.92 2.31
C ILE A 480 7.31 -12.98 3.69
N ALA A 481 8.39 -13.75 3.80
CA ALA A 481 9.12 -13.87 5.05
C ALA A 481 9.66 -12.52 5.57
N ALA A 482 10.08 -11.63 4.68
CA ALA A 482 10.55 -10.29 5.05
C ALA A 482 9.43 -9.35 5.51
N LYS A 483 8.17 -9.57 5.11
CA LYS A 483 7.02 -8.75 5.54
C LYS A 483 6.47 -9.17 6.90
N GLU A 484 6.67 -10.42 7.26
CA GLU A 484 6.10 -11.06 8.45
C GLU A 484 7.06 -11.10 9.64
N ASN A 485 8.33 -10.70 9.45
CA ASN A 485 9.36 -10.79 10.49
C ASN A 485 10.16 -9.50 10.64
N ASP A 486 10.70 -9.26 11.83
CA ASP A 486 11.63 -8.16 12.11
C ASP A 486 13.06 -8.48 11.60
N GLU A 487 13.45 -9.76 11.61
CA GLU A 487 14.66 -10.27 10.99
C GLU A 487 14.39 -11.49 10.11
N LEU A 488 15.06 -11.60 8.96
CA LEU A 488 14.99 -12.77 8.08
C LEU A 488 16.39 -13.31 7.82
N TYR A 489 16.58 -14.59 8.08
CA TYR A 489 17.79 -15.35 7.73
C TYR A 489 17.54 -16.16 6.46
N ILE A 490 18.22 -15.79 5.38
CA ILE A 490 18.26 -16.56 4.13
C ILE A 490 19.53 -17.42 4.16
N ILE A 491 19.35 -18.73 4.28
CA ILE A 491 20.45 -19.67 4.49
C ILE A 491 20.67 -20.50 3.23
N VAL A 492 21.80 -20.27 2.58
CA VAL A 492 22.17 -20.81 1.27
C VAL A 492 23.07 -22.02 1.45
N SER A 493 22.77 -23.11 0.75
CA SER A 493 23.60 -24.33 0.74
C SER A 493 24.99 -24.08 0.13
N ALA A 494 26.05 -24.45 0.87
CA ALA A 494 27.42 -24.53 0.35
C ALA A 494 27.64 -25.63 -0.70
N LYS A 495 26.77 -26.66 -0.75
CA LYS A 495 26.88 -27.72 -1.76
C LYS A 495 26.72 -27.16 -3.18
N GLU A 496 27.72 -27.43 -4.00
CA GLU A 496 27.72 -27.16 -5.43
C GLU A 496 27.18 -28.38 -6.20
N ARG A 497 26.54 -28.15 -7.34
CA ARG A 497 26.16 -29.23 -8.26
C ARG A 497 26.96 -28.99 -9.54
N GLU A 498 27.99 -29.80 -9.76
CA GLU A 498 28.95 -29.64 -10.87
C GLU A 498 28.23 -29.48 -12.22
N GLU A 499 27.14 -30.23 -12.43
CA GLU A 499 26.31 -30.18 -13.65
C GLU A 499 25.64 -28.83 -13.95
N SER A 500 25.54 -27.93 -12.97
CA SER A 500 24.81 -26.66 -13.10
C SER A 500 25.69 -25.43 -13.35
N GLY A 501 26.99 -25.49 -13.07
CA GLY A 501 27.89 -24.32 -13.16
C GLY A 501 27.55 -23.15 -12.20
N ILE A 502 26.65 -23.38 -11.23
CA ILE A 502 26.23 -22.38 -10.24
C ILE A 502 26.93 -22.63 -8.90
N THR A 503 28.00 -21.86 -8.66
CA THR A 503 28.77 -21.88 -7.42
C THR A 503 28.04 -21.20 -6.27
N VAL A 504 28.47 -21.44 -5.02
CA VAL A 504 27.90 -20.73 -3.85
C VAL A 504 28.08 -19.21 -3.97
N ASP A 505 29.20 -18.76 -4.51
CA ASP A 505 29.49 -17.34 -4.73
C ASP A 505 28.50 -16.70 -5.72
N LYS A 506 28.15 -17.40 -6.80
CA LYS A 506 27.11 -16.94 -7.73
C LYS A 506 25.76 -16.80 -7.03
N LYS A 507 25.38 -17.78 -6.20
CA LYS A 507 24.11 -17.72 -5.44
C LYS A 507 24.11 -16.54 -4.47
N MET A 508 25.21 -16.33 -3.76
CA MET A 508 25.35 -15.23 -2.80
C MET A 508 25.37 -13.88 -3.50
N ALA A 509 26.04 -13.75 -4.65
CA ALA A 509 26.04 -12.54 -5.46
C ALA A 509 24.62 -12.17 -5.92
N ILE A 510 23.84 -13.16 -6.37
CA ILE A 510 22.44 -12.94 -6.76
C ILE A 510 21.58 -12.56 -5.54
N TRP A 511 21.74 -13.25 -4.41
CA TRP A 511 21.02 -12.87 -3.18
C TRP A 511 21.40 -11.47 -2.67
N ASN A 512 22.64 -11.02 -2.87
CA ASN A 512 23.05 -9.65 -2.58
C ASN A 512 22.38 -8.63 -3.50
N LEU A 513 22.03 -9.00 -4.74
CA LEU A 513 21.20 -8.16 -5.61
C LEU A 513 19.72 -8.14 -5.17
N TYR A 514 19.22 -9.23 -4.60
CA TYR A 514 17.84 -9.33 -4.09
C TYR A 514 17.66 -8.64 -2.73
N LYS A 515 18.69 -8.67 -1.88
CA LYS A 515 18.65 -8.18 -0.51
C LYS A 515 18.12 -6.74 -0.37
N PRO A 516 18.55 -5.75 -1.15
CA PRO A 516 18.02 -4.39 -1.06
C PRO A 516 16.53 -4.30 -1.34
N LEU A 517 16.00 -5.15 -2.23
CA LEU A 517 14.57 -5.19 -2.55
C LEU A 517 13.75 -5.80 -1.41
N LEU A 518 14.32 -6.77 -0.68
CA LEU A 518 13.69 -7.39 0.49
C LEU A 518 13.71 -6.46 1.72
N GLU A 519 14.80 -5.73 1.93
CA GLU A 519 14.98 -4.80 3.06
C GLU A 519 14.00 -3.60 3.01
N GLN A 520 13.32 -3.37 1.88
CA GLN A 520 12.25 -2.36 1.77
C GLN A 520 11.01 -2.69 2.62
N HIS A 521 10.92 -3.90 3.17
CA HIS A 521 9.73 -4.42 3.86
C HIS A 521 9.90 -4.57 5.38
N ASN A 522 10.75 -3.74 5.99
CA ASN A 522 10.99 -3.64 7.44
C ASN A 522 11.67 -4.84 8.13
N ALA A 523 11.93 -5.98 7.46
CA ALA A 523 12.85 -6.99 7.97
C ALA A 523 14.32 -6.62 7.72
N LYS A 524 15.19 -6.88 8.70
CA LYS A 524 16.64 -6.91 8.47
C LYS A 524 17.04 -8.27 7.91
N ILE A 525 17.66 -8.25 6.72
CA ILE A 525 17.97 -9.44 5.93
C ILE A 525 19.41 -9.91 6.20
N ASN A 526 19.53 -11.11 6.73
CA ASN A 526 20.78 -11.79 7.02
C ASN A 526 20.98 -12.90 5.96
N LEU A 527 22.04 -12.79 5.15
CA LEU A 527 22.41 -13.83 4.19
C LEU A 527 23.53 -14.68 4.81
N LEU A 528 23.32 -15.99 4.89
CA LEU A 528 24.29 -16.93 5.45
C LEU A 528 24.56 -18.07 4.47
N VAL A 529 25.80 -18.52 4.43
CA VAL A 529 26.17 -19.78 3.79
C VAL A 529 26.18 -20.86 4.87
N ALA A 530 25.46 -21.96 4.64
CA ALA A 530 25.44 -23.08 5.57
C ALA A 530 26.71 -23.92 5.46
N GLU A 531 27.39 -24.14 6.59
CA GLU A 531 28.60 -24.97 6.65
C GLU A 531 28.32 -26.45 6.31
N VAL A 532 27.19 -27.00 6.80
CA VAL A 532 26.82 -28.41 6.62
C VAL A 532 25.55 -28.57 5.81
N SER A 533 24.43 -28.05 6.30
CA SER A 533 23.17 -27.99 5.56
C SER A 533 22.34 -26.80 6.01
N PRO A 534 21.57 -26.16 5.12
CA PRO A 534 20.73 -25.02 5.49
C PRO A 534 19.75 -25.33 6.62
N VAL A 535 19.19 -26.54 6.63
CA VAL A 535 18.25 -26.98 7.68
C VAL A 535 18.97 -27.11 9.02
N ARG A 536 20.16 -27.71 9.07
CA ARG A 536 20.92 -27.83 10.32
C ARG A 536 21.23 -26.47 10.93
N THR A 537 21.64 -25.49 10.11
CA THR A 537 21.89 -24.11 10.57
C THR A 537 20.63 -23.46 11.16
N VAL A 538 19.43 -23.74 10.60
CA VAL A 538 18.17 -23.31 11.21
C VAL A 538 18.00 -23.92 12.60
N TYR A 539 18.19 -25.23 12.75
CA TYR A 539 18.08 -25.90 14.06
C TYR A 539 19.04 -25.31 15.10
N GLU A 540 20.30 -25.05 14.73
CA GLU A 540 21.31 -24.46 15.62
C GLU A 540 20.93 -23.02 16.04
N HIS A 541 20.42 -22.22 15.11
CA HIS A 541 19.96 -20.87 15.43
C HIS A 541 18.71 -20.87 16.31
N VAL A 542 17.71 -21.73 16.01
CA VAL A 542 16.48 -21.83 16.80
C VAL A 542 16.79 -22.34 18.21
N ALA A 543 17.68 -23.32 18.36
CA ALA A 543 18.16 -23.76 19.66
C ALA A 543 18.79 -22.60 20.47
N THR A 544 19.65 -21.81 19.81
CA THR A 544 20.28 -20.63 20.44
C THR A 544 19.25 -19.58 20.88
N LEU A 545 18.20 -19.35 20.09
CA LEU A 545 17.12 -18.42 20.47
C LEU A 545 16.26 -18.98 21.62
N ASN A 546 15.98 -20.28 21.62
CA ASN A 546 15.23 -20.96 22.67
C ASN A 546 15.97 -20.95 24.02
N ASP A 547 17.31 -20.94 24.01
CA ASP A 547 18.13 -20.90 25.22
C ASP A 547 18.47 -19.45 25.66
N SER A 548 17.93 -18.45 24.95
CA SER A 548 18.16 -17.03 25.23
C SER A 548 17.34 -16.55 26.44
N PRO A 549 17.85 -15.61 27.26
CA PRO A 549 17.06 -14.95 28.32
C PRO A 549 15.78 -14.27 27.83
N ASP A 550 15.72 -13.90 26.54
CA ASP A 550 14.56 -13.26 25.91
C ASP A 550 13.69 -14.23 25.09
N ALA A 551 13.90 -15.54 25.20
CA ALA A 551 13.19 -16.55 24.40
C ALA A 551 11.66 -16.36 24.41
N SER A 552 11.08 -16.07 25.58
CA SER A 552 9.63 -15.91 25.77
C SER A 552 9.03 -14.70 25.05
N LYS A 553 9.86 -13.83 24.48
CA LYS A 553 9.47 -12.67 23.67
C LYS A 553 9.70 -12.89 22.17
N ILE A 554 10.31 -14.00 21.78
CA ILE A 554 10.75 -14.26 20.41
C ILE A 554 9.76 -15.18 19.68
N THR A 555 9.21 -14.69 18.57
CA THR A 555 8.44 -15.53 17.63
C THR A 555 9.34 -15.99 16.49
N VAL A 556 9.45 -17.29 16.27
CA VAL A 556 10.21 -17.89 15.17
C VAL A 556 9.26 -18.34 14.06
N ASN A 557 9.54 -17.95 12.82
CA ASN A 557 8.80 -18.38 11.63
C ASN A 557 9.72 -19.10 10.64
N LEU A 558 9.40 -20.35 10.29
CA LEU A 558 10.21 -21.20 9.40
C LEU A 558 9.51 -21.31 8.05
N TYR A 559 10.12 -20.79 6.99
CA TYR A 559 9.52 -20.73 5.66
C TYR A 559 9.93 -21.92 4.81
N THR A 560 8.93 -22.63 4.27
CA THR A 560 9.11 -23.82 3.44
C THR A 560 8.18 -23.74 2.24
N ASN A 561 8.48 -24.46 1.17
CA ASN A 561 7.50 -24.61 0.09
C ASN A 561 6.27 -25.38 0.60
N VAL A 562 5.08 -25.11 0.04
CA VAL A 562 3.82 -25.81 0.37
C VAL A 562 4.01 -27.34 0.29
N ASP A 563 4.68 -27.84 -0.75
CA ASP A 563 4.97 -29.27 -0.97
C ASP A 563 5.86 -29.90 0.11
N GLU A 564 6.59 -29.08 0.88
CA GLU A 564 7.51 -29.50 1.95
C GLU A 564 6.99 -29.16 3.34
N SER A 565 5.90 -28.39 3.44
CA SER A 565 5.29 -27.95 4.70
C SER A 565 4.47 -29.06 5.37
N GLU A 566 4.07 -30.07 4.59
CA GLU A 566 3.46 -31.32 5.07
C GLU A 566 4.51 -32.43 5.30
N GLY A 567 5.81 -32.13 5.17
CA GLY A 567 6.91 -33.12 5.19
C GLY A 567 7.91 -33.00 6.35
N ASP A 568 8.78 -34.02 6.45
CA ASP A 568 9.82 -34.26 7.48
C ASP A 568 10.88 -33.15 7.68
N ARG A 569 10.82 -32.05 6.91
CA ARG A 569 11.92 -31.07 6.82
C ARG A 569 12.28 -30.43 8.16
N TYR A 570 11.27 -30.19 9.01
CA TYR A 570 11.43 -29.68 10.37
C TYR A 570 10.75 -30.58 11.41
N SER A 571 10.66 -31.89 11.18
CA SER A 571 9.89 -32.83 12.03
C SER A 571 10.27 -32.85 13.51
N ASN A 572 11.49 -32.41 13.86
CA ASN A 572 11.99 -32.38 15.24
C ASN A 572 12.17 -30.95 15.80
N ILE A 573 11.68 -29.92 15.11
CA ILE A 573 11.92 -28.53 15.55
C ILE A 573 11.08 -28.16 16.78
N ASP A 574 9.96 -28.85 16.97
CA ASP A 574 9.03 -28.68 18.08
C ASP A 574 9.66 -28.83 19.47
N LYS A 575 10.80 -29.53 19.58
CA LYS A 575 11.53 -29.64 20.85
C LYS A 575 12.15 -28.32 21.34
N TYR A 576 12.15 -27.28 20.50
CA TYR A 576 12.63 -25.93 20.83
C TYR A 576 11.50 -24.91 20.97
N LYS A 577 10.26 -25.35 21.24
CA LYS A 577 9.11 -24.45 21.40
C LYS A 577 8.84 -24.01 22.84
N GLU A 578 9.41 -24.72 23.82
CA GLU A 578 9.04 -24.55 25.25
C GLU A 578 9.34 -23.16 25.78
N ASN A 579 10.46 -22.54 25.36
CA ASN A 579 10.86 -21.24 25.87
C ASN A 579 10.50 -20.09 24.92
N LEU A 580 10.13 -20.37 23.67
CA LEU A 580 9.83 -19.34 22.66
C LEU A 580 8.42 -18.78 22.82
N ALA A 581 8.21 -17.52 22.44
CA ALA A 581 6.86 -16.92 22.39
C ALA A 581 5.93 -17.68 21.42
N ALA A 582 6.48 -18.05 20.25
CA ALA A 582 5.84 -18.93 19.29
C ALA A 582 6.88 -19.51 18.32
N LEU A 583 6.62 -20.72 17.81
CA LEU A 583 7.38 -21.33 16.72
C LEU A 583 6.39 -21.80 15.65
N ASN A 584 6.47 -21.21 14.45
CA ASN A 584 5.55 -21.46 13.36
C ASN A 584 6.27 -22.00 12.12
N ILE A 585 5.66 -22.95 11.43
CA ILE A 585 6.04 -23.34 10.07
C ILE A 585 5.10 -22.63 9.10
N ARG A 586 5.67 -21.87 8.15
CA ARG A 586 4.94 -21.00 7.22
C ARG A 586 5.12 -21.51 5.78
N PRO A 587 4.07 -22.08 5.15
CA PRO A 587 4.16 -22.50 3.76
C PRO A 587 4.20 -21.30 2.81
N THR A 588 5.07 -21.34 1.80
CA THR A 588 5.16 -20.35 0.73
C THR A 588 4.84 -20.99 -0.63
N PRO A 589 4.09 -20.30 -1.51
CA PRO A 589 3.70 -20.86 -2.79
C PRO A 589 4.89 -21.12 -3.72
N ARG A 590 4.86 -22.24 -4.46
CA ARG A 590 5.84 -22.53 -5.52
C ARG A 590 5.40 -21.88 -6.82
N VAL A 591 6.05 -20.77 -7.19
CA VAL A 591 5.68 -19.98 -8.39
C VAL A 591 6.61 -20.25 -9.57
N CYS A 592 7.77 -20.87 -9.33
CA CYS A 592 8.84 -21.01 -10.32
C CYS A 592 9.77 -22.16 -9.92
N GLU A 593 10.30 -22.91 -10.90
CA GLU A 593 11.23 -24.01 -10.66
C GLU A 593 12.65 -23.70 -11.15
N ALA A 594 13.63 -23.92 -10.28
CA ALA A 594 15.04 -23.77 -10.62
C ALA A 594 15.49 -24.68 -11.79
N LYS A 595 14.82 -25.83 -11.99
CA LYS A 595 15.12 -26.72 -13.13
C LYS A 595 14.82 -26.07 -14.47
N VAL A 596 13.71 -25.32 -14.55
CA VAL A 596 13.31 -24.60 -15.76
C VAL A 596 14.28 -23.46 -16.07
N LEU A 597 14.69 -22.69 -15.05
CA LEU A 597 15.68 -21.62 -15.23
C LEU A 597 17.01 -22.18 -15.74
N ARG A 598 17.50 -23.29 -15.16
CA ARG A 598 18.73 -23.94 -15.64
C ARG A 598 18.61 -24.41 -17.09
N ALA A 599 17.45 -24.92 -17.51
CA ALA A 599 17.23 -25.31 -18.90
C ALA A 599 17.35 -24.12 -19.86
N TYR A 600 16.75 -22.97 -19.53
CA TYR A 600 16.90 -21.76 -20.34
C TYR A 600 18.33 -21.19 -20.33
N LEU A 601 19.01 -21.27 -19.18
CA LEU A 601 20.41 -20.87 -19.08
C LEU A 601 21.32 -21.74 -19.98
N MET A 602 21.13 -23.06 -19.97
CA MET A 602 21.85 -24.00 -20.83
C MET A 602 21.55 -23.76 -22.32
N ALA A 603 20.32 -23.37 -22.65
CA ALA A 603 19.91 -23.01 -24.00
C ALA A 603 20.36 -21.60 -24.43
N GLY A 604 21.01 -20.82 -23.56
CA GLY A 604 21.40 -19.44 -23.85
C GLY A 604 20.21 -18.48 -24.02
N ASN A 605 19.00 -18.87 -23.58
CA ASN A 605 17.78 -18.09 -23.77
C ASN A 605 17.67 -16.99 -22.69
N LYS A 606 18.38 -15.89 -22.94
CA LYS A 606 18.45 -14.73 -22.04
C LYS A 606 17.07 -14.14 -21.72
N TYR A 607 16.17 -14.06 -22.70
CA TYR A 607 14.84 -13.51 -22.51
C TYR A 607 14.03 -14.31 -21.48
N GLU A 608 14.00 -15.63 -21.62
CA GLU A 608 13.26 -16.50 -20.68
C GLU A 608 13.89 -16.49 -19.27
N VAL A 609 15.23 -16.45 -19.19
CA VAL A 609 15.89 -16.27 -17.89
C VAL A 609 15.46 -14.95 -17.24
N PHE A 610 15.32 -13.86 -18.00
CA PHE A 610 14.89 -12.56 -17.47
C PHE A 610 13.44 -12.59 -16.96
N GLN A 611 12.55 -13.37 -17.58
CA GLN A 611 11.18 -13.55 -17.10
C GLN A 611 11.12 -14.30 -15.75
N MET A 612 12.14 -15.10 -15.45
CA MET A 612 12.26 -15.86 -14.20
C MET A 612 12.99 -15.12 -13.07
N LEU A 613 13.33 -13.85 -13.26
CA LEU A 613 14.01 -13.00 -12.27
C LEU A 613 13.08 -11.90 -11.73
N PRO A 614 13.21 -11.51 -10.44
CA PRO A 614 12.36 -10.50 -9.81
C PRO A 614 12.32 -9.17 -10.55
N SER A 615 11.16 -8.50 -10.54
CA SER A 615 11.06 -7.12 -11.02
C SER A 615 11.88 -6.20 -10.12
N GLY A 616 12.55 -5.21 -10.72
CA GLY A 616 13.42 -4.28 -10.01
C GLY A 616 14.83 -4.79 -9.69
N VAL A 617 15.16 -6.05 -9.96
CA VAL A 617 16.56 -6.50 -9.93
C VAL A 617 17.28 -6.12 -11.22
N ASP A 618 18.57 -5.82 -11.14
CA ASP A 618 19.43 -5.71 -12.31
C ASP A 618 19.59 -7.09 -12.97
N LYS A 619 18.69 -7.40 -13.91
CA LYS A 619 18.64 -8.68 -14.64
C LYS A 619 19.89 -8.91 -15.49
N GLU A 620 20.52 -7.84 -15.97
CA GLU A 620 21.78 -7.91 -16.71
C GLU A 620 22.95 -8.29 -15.80
N ALA A 621 23.01 -7.75 -14.58
CA ALA A 621 23.98 -8.19 -13.58
C ALA A 621 23.77 -9.65 -13.18
N VAL A 622 22.52 -10.08 -12.95
CA VAL A 622 22.23 -11.48 -12.66
C VAL A 622 22.66 -12.39 -13.81
N TRP A 623 22.35 -12.02 -15.06
CA TRP A 623 22.79 -12.77 -16.22
C TRP A 623 24.30 -12.91 -16.31
N ARG A 624 25.04 -11.82 -16.15
CA ARG A 624 26.51 -11.86 -16.12
C ARG A 624 27.03 -12.80 -15.04
N ILE A 625 26.45 -12.78 -13.84
CA ILE A 625 26.84 -13.70 -12.74
C ILE A 625 26.54 -15.16 -13.11
N LEU A 626 25.41 -15.43 -13.76
CA LEU A 626 25.03 -16.79 -14.14
C LEU A 626 25.93 -17.34 -15.24
N THR A 627 26.31 -16.51 -16.22
CA THR A 627 27.10 -16.91 -17.39
C THR A 627 28.62 -16.74 -17.24
N SER A 628 29.10 -16.11 -16.16
CA SER A 628 30.53 -15.90 -15.90
C SER A 628 31.28 -17.16 -15.52
#